data_AF-A0A0C3HJR9-F1
#
_entry.id   AF-A0A0C3HJR9-F1
#
_cell.length_a   1.000
_cell.length_b   1.000
_cell.length_c   1.000
_cell.angle_alpha   90.00
_cell.angle_beta   90.00
_cell.angle_gamma   90.00
#
_symmetry.space_group_name_H-M   'P 1'
#
loop_
_entity.id
_entity.type
_entity.pdbx_description
1 polymer ?
#
loop_
_entity_poly.entity_id
_entity_poly.type
_entity_poly.pdbx_seq_one_letter_code
_entity_poly.pdbx_strand_id
1 'polypeptide(L)'
;MRIATPAEKRSIVRDLFGAEEKFRSFSTYFKTYDSLTAPQHTTVQIYPSAVNSHDDLRRLALELRADPQYTREEFRNRIFPPDVKDPETIIDQERAINIAVQLTFMIDCSDKDRHCEGYEVGGFRPVSWDNSEPFIDFVGKVFPADVHDHGKVRTAIKEKKSLKCWKLKKRAHIKFLPTDNLAEHLLYDPQDDVVRIFHQTAFLKAHLRLSAKMPLSCGLKDSLRM
;
A
#
# COMPACT_ATOMS: atom_id res chain seq x y z
N MET A 1 11.11 5.77 14.55
CA MET A 1 10.23 6.32 15.60
C MET A 1 10.01 5.28 16.70
N ARG A 2 9.51 5.67 17.88
CA ARG A 2 9.04 4.68 18.88
C ARG A 2 7.81 3.93 18.37
N ILE A 3 7.42 2.85 19.05
CA ILE A 3 6.15 2.18 18.79
C ILE A 3 4.99 3.13 19.15
N ALA A 4 3.94 3.13 18.31
CA ALA A 4 2.75 3.95 18.55
C ALA A 4 1.99 3.48 19.79
N THR A 5 1.59 4.41 20.64
CA THR A 5 0.74 4.16 21.80
C THR A 5 -0.67 3.75 21.36
N PRO A 6 -1.46 3.09 22.23
CA PRO A 6 -2.85 2.78 21.92
C PRO A 6 -3.71 3.99 21.57
N ALA A 7 -3.41 5.18 22.12
CA ALA A 7 -4.12 6.41 21.79
C ALA A 7 -3.80 6.91 20.38
N GLU A 8 -2.52 6.91 19.98
CA GLU A 8 -2.09 7.28 18.62
C GLU A 8 -2.65 6.30 17.60
N LYS A 9 -2.57 5.00 17.88
CA LYS A 9 -3.14 3.97 17.00
C LYS A 9 -4.66 4.13 16.83
N ARG A 10 -5.39 4.49 17.89
CA ARG A 10 -6.83 4.83 17.79
C ARG A 10 -7.07 6.05 16.91
N SER A 11 -6.29 7.13 17.08
CA SER A 11 -6.41 8.33 16.23
C SER A 11 -6.19 7.99 14.76
N ILE A 12 -5.16 7.19 14.44
CA ILE A 12 -4.89 6.74 13.07
C ILE A 12 -6.09 5.98 12.50
N VAL A 13 -6.66 5.03 13.25
CA VAL A 13 -7.81 4.25 12.77
C VAL A 13 -9.06 5.12 12.62
N ARG A 14 -9.28 6.08 13.51
CA ARG A 14 -10.38 7.03 13.39
C ARG A 14 -10.24 7.87 12.13
N ASP A 15 -9.08 8.47 11.93
CA ASP A 15 -8.89 9.52 10.94
C ASP A 15 -8.66 8.95 9.53
N LEU A 16 -8.00 7.79 9.40
CA LEU A 16 -7.77 7.15 8.10
C LEU A 16 -8.85 6.13 7.70
N PHE A 17 -9.56 5.54 8.65
CA PHE A 17 -10.44 4.41 8.38
C PHE A 17 -11.87 4.57 8.89
N GLY A 18 -12.18 5.64 9.64
CA GLY A 18 -13.50 5.87 10.22
C GLY A 18 -14.00 4.70 11.08
N ALA A 19 -13.07 3.97 11.72
CA ALA A 19 -13.35 2.65 12.31
C ALA A 19 -12.77 2.49 13.73
N GLU A 20 -12.70 3.57 14.51
CA GLU A 20 -12.12 3.57 15.86
C GLU A 20 -12.71 2.48 16.77
N GLU A 21 -14.02 2.23 16.65
CA GLU A 21 -14.73 1.20 17.39
C GLU A 21 -14.24 -0.22 17.08
N LYS A 22 -13.57 -0.40 15.94
CA LYS A 22 -12.97 -1.67 15.50
C LYS A 22 -11.45 -1.69 15.62
N PHE A 23 -10.86 -0.76 16.37
CA PHE A 23 -9.41 -0.66 16.59
C PHE A 23 -8.72 -2.01 16.86
N ARG A 24 -9.32 -2.86 17.70
CA ARG A 24 -8.75 -4.18 18.05
C ARG A 24 -8.55 -5.10 16.84
N SER A 25 -9.33 -4.93 15.77
CA SER A 25 -9.20 -5.73 14.54
C SER A 25 -8.00 -5.33 13.66
N PHE A 26 -7.41 -4.16 13.90
CA PHE A 26 -6.26 -3.65 13.15
C PHE A 26 -4.91 -4.17 13.65
N SER A 27 -4.87 -5.24 14.46
CA SER A 27 -3.61 -5.78 15.00
C SER A 27 -2.60 -6.13 13.90
N THR A 28 -3.05 -6.66 12.76
CA THR A 28 -2.20 -7.00 11.62
C THR A 28 -1.67 -5.74 10.93
N TYR A 29 -2.54 -4.77 10.67
CA TYR A 29 -2.16 -3.45 10.13
C TYR A 29 -1.08 -2.81 10.99
N PHE A 30 -1.23 -2.86 12.31
CA PHE A 30 -0.27 -2.25 13.21
C PHE A 30 1.06 -3.00 13.32
N LYS A 31 1.14 -4.29 12.95
CA LYS A 31 2.44 -4.97 12.81
C LYS A 31 3.23 -4.39 11.65
N THR A 32 2.57 -4.18 10.51
CA THR A 32 3.18 -3.54 9.33
C THR A 32 3.52 -2.08 9.63
N TYR A 33 2.62 -1.35 10.29
CA TYR A 33 2.88 0.01 10.78
C TYR A 33 4.13 0.09 11.66
N ASP A 34 4.21 -0.74 12.69
CA ASP A 34 5.33 -0.72 13.63
C ASP A 34 6.64 -1.13 12.91
N SER A 35 6.58 -2.08 11.95
CA SER A 35 7.72 -2.48 11.12
C SER A 35 8.25 -1.35 10.24
N LEU A 36 7.35 -0.64 9.54
CA LEU A 36 7.72 0.45 8.63
C LEU A 36 8.24 1.69 9.36
N THR A 37 7.71 1.96 10.55
CA THR A 37 8.06 3.14 11.36
C THR A 37 9.20 2.90 12.36
N ALA A 38 9.63 1.64 12.52
CA ALA A 38 10.77 1.28 13.34
C ALA A 38 12.05 1.99 12.86
N PRO A 39 12.95 2.40 13.78
CA PRO A 39 14.27 2.91 13.41
C PRO A 39 15.03 1.78 12.70
N GLN A 40 15.43 1.99 11.44
CA GLN A 40 16.13 0.98 10.66
C GLN A 40 17.65 0.97 10.92
N HIS A 41 18.20 2.03 11.52
CA HIS A 41 19.61 2.13 11.87
C HIS A 41 19.83 2.82 13.23
N THR A 42 20.82 2.34 13.98
CA THR A 42 21.36 2.94 15.21
C THR A 42 22.35 4.08 14.93
N THR A 43 22.40 4.60 13.71
CA THR A 43 23.26 5.73 13.35
C THR A 43 22.76 7.00 14.01
N VAL A 44 23.68 7.76 14.61
CA VAL A 44 23.43 9.08 15.16
C VAL A 44 22.98 9.99 14.01
N GLN A 45 21.68 10.23 13.88
CA GLN A 45 21.15 11.20 12.92
C GLN A 45 21.65 12.59 13.32
N ILE A 46 22.44 13.20 12.44
CA ILE A 46 22.97 14.56 12.60
C ILE A 46 21.86 15.59 12.28
N TYR A 47 20.88 15.21 11.46
CA TYR A 47 19.76 16.05 11.01
C TYR A 47 18.41 15.59 11.58
N PRO A 48 17.43 16.49 11.75
CA PRO A 48 16.06 16.11 12.11
C PRO A 48 15.47 15.20 11.04
N SER A 49 14.82 14.11 11.45
CA SER A 49 14.11 13.25 10.49
C SER A 49 12.94 14.01 9.87
N ALA A 50 12.64 13.70 8.61
CA ALA A 50 11.47 14.17 7.87
C ALA A 50 10.17 13.89 8.63
N VAL A 51 10.12 12.83 9.43
CA VAL A 51 8.98 12.45 10.26
C VAL A 51 9.46 12.10 11.67
N ASN A 52 9.03 12.89 12.66
CA ASN A 52 9.45 12.71 14.05
C ASN A 52 8.35 12.09 14.92
N SER A 53 7.10 12.09 14.44
CA SER A 53 5.95 11.60 15.19
C SER A 53 4.96 10.80 14.35
N HIS A 54 4.14 10.01 15.04
CA HIS A 54 3.01 9.32 14.40
C HIS A 54 1.96 10.30 13.86
N ASP A 55 1.89 11.51 14.42
CA ASP A 55 0.99 12.55 13.95
C ASP A 55 1.46 13.14 12.61
N ASP A 56 2.78 13.23 12.39
CA ASP A 56 3.33 13.66 11.09
C ASP A 56 2.93 12.66 10.00
N LEU A 57 3.12 11.35 10.22
CA LEU A 57 2.66 10.32 9.27
C LEU A 57 1.16 10.39 8.99
N ARG A 58 0.36 10.63 10.05
CA ARG A 58 -1.07 10.81 9.92
C ARG A 58 -1.41 12.01 9.03
N ARG A 59 -0.71 13.15 9.20
CA ARG A 59 -0.90 14.33 8.34
C ARG A 59 -0.51 14.06 6.90
N LEU A 60 0.64 13.40 6.67
CA LEU A 60 1.07 13.01 5.32
C LEU A 60 0.02 12.13 4.63
N ALA A 61 -0.53 11.14 5.34
CA ALA A 61 -1.59 10.28 4.84
C ALA A 61 -2.87 11.04 4.46
N LEU A 62 -3.26 12.04 5.26
CA LEU A 62 -4.41 12.89 4.99
C LEU A 62 -4.17 13.83 3.79
N GLU A 63 -2.97 14.38 3.66
CA GLU A 63 -2.60 15.24 2.52
C GLU A 63 -2.58 14.43 1.20
N LEU A 64 -2.10 13.18 1.21
CA LEU A 64 -2.15 12.28 0.05
C LEU A 64 -3.59 12.09 -0.46
N ARG A 65 -4.55 11.99 0.46
CA ARG A 65 -5.98 11.86 0.12
C ARG A 65 -6.61 13.17 -0.33
N ALA A 66 -6.12 14.31 0.17
CA ALA A 66 -6.73 15.60 -0.13
C ALA A 66 -6.70 15.92 -1.64
N ASP A 67 -5.57 15.65 -2.30
CA ASP A 67 -5.49 15.79 -3.75
C ASP A 67 -4.59 14.76 -4.44
N PRO A 68 -5.15 13.70 -5.05
CA PRO A 68 -4.38 12.66 -5.72
C PRO A 68 -3.83 13.12 -7.08
N GLN A 69 -4.01 14.39 -7.48
CA GLN A 69 -3.47 14.93 -8.73
C GLN A 69 -2.05 15.45 -8.59
N TYR A 70 -1.54 15.62 -7.36
CA TYR A 70 -0.16 16.03 -7.19
C TYR A 70 0.80 14.99 -7.75
N THR A 71 1.83 15.50 -8.43
CA THR A 71 3.02 14.71 -8.69
C THR A 71 3.77 14.44 -7.40
N ARG A 72 4.64 13.43 -7.40
CA ARG A 72 5.45 13.13 -6.22
C ARG A 72 6.34 14.30 -5.81
N GLU A 73 6.93 15.00 -6.79
CA GLU A 73 7.74 16.19 -6.54
C GLU A 73 6.92 17.34 -5.95
N GLU A 74 5.73 17.63 -6.51
CA GLU A 74 4.83 18.66 -5.98
C GLU A 74 4.39 18.32 -4.55
N PHE A 75 4.06 17.06 -4.29
CA PHE A 75 3.69 16.59 -2.96
C PHE A 75 4.85 16.78 -1.97
N ARG A 76 6.06 16.37 -2.32
CA ARG A 76 7.25 16.57 -1.48
C ARG A 76 7.48 18.04 -1.16
N ASN A 77 7.47 18.91 -2.16
CA ASN A 77 7.73 20.34 -2.02
C ASN A 77 6.64 21.06 -1.20
N ARG A 78 5.43 20.50 -1.14
CA ARG A 78 4.33 20.99 -0.31
C ARG A 78 4.48 20.59 1.16
N ILE A 79 4.92 19.36 1.42
CA ILE A 79 5.00 18.80 2.77
C ILE A 79 6.30 19.18 3.48
N PHE A 80 7.40 19.23 2.74
CA PHE A 80 8.73 19.48 3.28
C PHE A 80 9.29 20.83 2.84
N PRO A 81 10.19 21.44 3.63
CA PRO A 81 10.82 22.70 3.26
C PRO A 81 11.60 22.60 1.93
N PRO A 82 11.42 23.53 0.98
CA PRO A 82 11.99 23.45 -0.37
C PRO A 82 13.50 23.72 -0.41
N ASP A 83 14.08 24.34 0.62
CA ASP A 83 15.48 24.77 0.64
C ASP A 83 16.47 23.67 1.06
N VAL A 84 15.99 22.45 1.30
CA VAL A 84 16.83 21.33 1.70
C VAL A 84 17.49 20.70 0.48
N LYS A 85 18.79 20.91 0.33
CA LYS A 85 19.61 20.30 -0.73
C LYS A 85 20.48 19.14 -0.26
N ASP A 86 20.43 18.84 1.04
CA ASP A 86 21.20 17.76 1.63
C ASP A 86 20.67 16.39 1.14
N PRO A 87 21.51 15.54 0.52
CA PRO A 87 21.08 14.26 -0.03
C PRO A 87 20.49 13.30 1.02
N GLU A 88 21.01 13.27 2.24
CA GLU A 88 20.50 12.38 3.29
C GLU A 88 19.09 12.78 3.71
N THR A 89 18.85 14.08 3.81
CA THR A 89 17.52 14.60 4.13
C THR A 89 16.52 14.35 3.01
N ILE A 90 16.93 14.44 1.74
CA ILE A 90 16.07 14.07 0.60
C ILE A 90 15.71 12.58 0.67
N ILE A 91 16.67 11.70 0.93
CA ILE A 91 16.41 10.26 1.08
C ILE A 91 15.41 9.99 2.22
N ASP A 92 15.54 10.69 3.34
CA ASP A 92 14.60 10.54 4.47
C ASP A 92 13.19 11.04 4.14
N GLN A 93 13.07 12.15 3.39
CA GLN A 93 11.78 12.64 2.87
C GLN A 93 11.13 11.64 1.90
N GLU A 94 11.89 11.10 0.95
CA GLU A 94 11.40 10.09 0.01
C GLU A 94 10.92 8.83 0.74
N ARG A 95 11.67 8.40 1.75
CA ARG A 95 11.27 7.29 2.63
C ARG A 95 9.98 7.59 3.39
N ALA A 96 9.85 8.79 3.95
CA ALA A 96 8.64 9.21 4.64
C ALA A 96 7.40 9.17 3.74
N ILE A 97 7.53 9.63 2.49
CA ILE A 97 6.47 9.55 1.48
C ILE A 97 6.13 8.08 1.19
N ASN A 98 7.12 7.22 0.98
CA ASN A 98 6.89 5.79 0.73
C ASN A 98 6.13 5.12 1.87
N ILE A 99 6.52 5.40 3.12
CA ILE A 99 5.81 4.90 4.30
C ILE A 99 4.38 5.43 4.33
N ALA A 100 4.16 6.73 4.08
CA ALA A 100 2.82 7.30 4.08
C ALA A 100 1.91 6.66 3.02
N VAL A 101 2.41 6.47 1.79
CA VAL A 101 1.68 5.79 0.71
C VAL A 101 1.32 4.37 1.12
N GLN A 102 2.30 3.60 1.60
CA GLN A 102 2.08 2.20 1.99
C GLN A 102 1.11 2.07 3.17
N LEU A 103 1.17 2.95 4.18
CA LEU A 103 0.25 2.90 5.31
C LEU A 103 -1.18 3.36 4.97
N THR A 104 -1.32 4.21 3.96
CA THR A 104 -2.62 4.78 3.56
C THR A 104 -3.35 3.87 2.59
N PHE A 105 -2.63 3.31 1.61
CA PHE A 105 -3.21 2.57 0.48
C PHE A 105 -2.78 1.10 0.41
N MET A 106 -1.84 0.67 1.26
CA MET A 106 -1.29 -0.68 1.25
C MET A 106 -0.64 -1.06 -0.08
N ILE A 107 -0.05 -0.09 -0.76
CA ILE A 107 0.73 -0.29 -1.99
C ILE A 107 2.17 0.15 -1.73
N ASP A 108 3.13 -0.60 -2.24
CA ASP A 108 4.53 -0.20 -2.17
C ASP A 108 4.89 0.63 -3.41
N CYS A 109 5.13 1.94 -3.23
CA CYS A 109 5.49 2.83 -4.33
C CYS A 109 7.00 2.91 -4.60
N SER A 110 7.79 2.03 -3.98
CA SER A 110 9.22 1.82 -4.22
C SER A 110 9.51 0.40 -4.72
N ASP A 111 8.48 -0.33 -5.12
CA ASP A 111 8.57 -1.77 -5.35
C ASP A 111 9.51 -2.11 -6.51
N LYS A 112 9.55 -1.27 -7.55
CA LYS A 112 10.46 -1.44 -8.69
C LYS A 112 11.93 -1.46 -8.27
N ASP A 113 12.30 -0.67 -7.27
CA ASP A 113 13.70 -0.54 -6.82
C ASP A 113 14.19 -1.79 -6.06
N ARG A 114 13.27 -2.65 -5.65
CA ARG A 114 13.57 -3.91 -4.95
C ARG A 114 13.68 -5.11 -5.88
N HIS A 115 13.40 -4.93 -7.16
CA HIS A 115 13.38 -5.99 -8.16
C HIS A 115 14.42 -5.74 -9.25
N CYS A 116 14.93 -6.82 -9.83
CA CYS A 116 15.84 -6.72 -10.97
C CYS A 116 15.12 -6.11 -12.19
N GLU A 117 15.89 -5.46 -13.06
CA GLU A 117 15.37 -4.96 -14.33
C GLU A 117 14.73 -6.10 -15.14
N GLY A 118 13.50 -5.88 -15.62
CA GLY A 118 12.74 -6.87 -16.37
C GLY A 118 12.01 -7.93 -15.54
N TYR A 119 11.99 -7.80 -14.19
CA TYR A 119 11.19 -8.69 -13.35
C TYR A 119 9.70 -8.62 -13.73
N GLU A 120 9.13 -9.79 -14.03
CA GLU A 120 7.72 -9.96 -14.33
C GLU A 120 7.26 -11.34 -13.84
N VAL A 121 6.17 -11.38 -13.08
CA VAL A 121 5.55 -12.62 -12.61
C VAL A 121 4.07 -12.57 -12.93
N GLY A 122 3.55 -13.52 -13.70
CA GLY A 122 2.12 -13.59 -14.01
C GLY A 122 1.53 -12.31 -14.64
N GLY A 123 2.32 -11.55 -15.40
CA GLY A 123 1.93 -10.25 -15.98
C GLY A 123 2.05 -9.06 -15.02
N PHE A 124 2.38 -9.29 -13.75
CA PHE A 124 2.66 -8.24 -12.79
C PHE A 124 4.10 -7.73 -12.97
N ARG A 125 4.24 -6.42 -13.12
CA ARG A 125 5.50 -5.70 -13.11
C ARG A 125 5.47 -4.68 -11.96
N PRO A 126 6.40 -4.74 -11.01
CA PRO A 126 6.56 -3.72 -9.99
C PRO A 126 6.71 -2.34 -10.62
N VAL A 127 5.99 -1.36 -10.08
CA VAL A 127 6.05 0.04 -10.50
C VAL A 127 6.44 0.91 -9.30
N SER A 128 7.11 2.03 -9.59
CA SER A 128 7.39 3.07 -8.60
C SER A 128 6.61 4.33 -8.96
N TRP A 129 6.34 5.16 -7.97
CA TRP A 129 5.71 6.45 -8.20
C TRP A 129 6.78 7.46 -8.62
N ASP A 130 6.81 7.81 -9.91
CA ASP A 130 7.85 8.68 -10.47
C ASP A 130 7.66 10.15 -10.05
N ASN A 131 8.75 10.93 -10.01
CA ASN A 131 8.74 12.33 -9.54
C ASN A 131 7.72 13.23 -10.24
N SER A 132 7.58 13.09 -11.56
CA SER A 132 6.68 13.89 -12.39
C SER A 132 5.32 13.24 -12.63
N GLU A 133 5.06 12.07 -12.03
CA GLU A 133 3.83 11.32 -12.24
C GLU A 133 2.77 11.75 -11.21
N PRO A 134 1.54 12.10 -11.62
CA PRO A 134 0.43 12.29 -10.69
C PRO A 134 0.13 11.02 -9.87
N PHE A 135 -0.15 11.15 -8.58
CA PHE A 135 -0.41 9.99 -7.72
C PHE A 135 -1.55 9.09 -8.23
N ILE A 136 -2.61 9.69 -8.77
CA ILE A 136 -3.73 8.96 -9.37
C ILE A 136 -3.30 8.07 -10.55
N ASP A 137 -2.36 8.53 -11.38
CA ASP A 137 -1.88 7.79 -12.54
C ASP A 137 -0.99 6.63 -12.09
N PHE A 138 -0.14 6.85 -11.09
CA PHE A 138 0.62 5.79 -10.43
C PHE A 138 -0.31 4.67 -9.92
N VAL A 139 -1.33 5.02 -9.12
CA VAL A 139 -2.28 4.02 -8.60
C VAL A 139 -3.00 3.28 -9.73
N GLY A 140 -3.36 3.99 -10.81
CA GLY A 140 -3.96 3.38 -12.00
C GLY A 140 -3.08 2.32 -12.68
N LYS A 141 -1.74 2.45 -12.58
CA LYS A 141 -0.77 1.47 -13.11
C LYS A 141 -0.50 0.30 -12.17
N VAL A 142 -0.61 0.52 -10.86
CA VAL A 142 -0.33 -0.50 -9.83
C VAL A 142 -1.29 -1.70 -9.96
N PHE A 143 -2.56 -1.45 -10.28
CA PHE A 143 -3.56 -2.49 -10.39
C PHE A 143 -3.78 -2.89 -11.86
N PRO A 144 -3.90 -4.19 -12.17
CA PRO A 144 -4.19 -4.64 -13.52
C PRO A 144 -5.52 -4.05 -14.01
N ALA A 145 -5.47 -3.18 -15.01
CA ALA A 145 -6.66 -2.53 -15.57
C ALA A 145 -7.40 -3.42 -16.59
N ASP A 146 -6.73 -4.41 -17.16
CA ASP A 146 -7.27 -5.25 -18.23
C ASP A 146 -7.25 -6.74 -17.87
N VAL A 147 -8.38 -7.39 -18.12
CA VAL A 147 -8.49 -8.84 -18.05
C VAL A 147 -8.08 -9.37 -19.42
N HIS A 148 -6.79 -9.65 -19.57
CA HIS A 148 -6.21 -10.09 -20.85
C HIS A 148 -6.89 -11.31 -21.50
N ASP A 149 -7.64 -12.12 -20.73
CA ASP A 149 -8.36 -13.29 -21.25
C ASP A 149 -9.71 -13.50 -20.54
N HIS A 150 -10.75 -12.84 -21.05
CA HIS A 150 -12.13 -13.05 -20.60
C HIS A 150 -12.60 -14.51 -20.69
N GLY A 151 -12.03 -15.31 -21.61
CA GLY A 151 -12.32 -16.72 -21.77
C GLY A 151 -11.86 -17.53 -20.56
N LYS A 152 -10.60 -17.34 -20.14
CA LYS A 152 -10.04 -17.95 -18.92
C LYS A 152 -10.81 -17.55 -17.68
N VAL A 153 -11.20 -16.27 -17.55
CA VAL A 153 -12.01 -15.82 -16.41
C VAL A 153 -13.36 -16.52 -16.37
N ARG A 154 -14.06 -16.61 -17.51
CA ARG A 154 -15.35 -17.31 -17.57
C ARG A 154 -15.20 -18.79 -17.21
N THR A 155 -14.13 -19.45 -17.65
CA THR A 155 -13.81 -20.83 -17.28
C THR A 155 -13.51 -20.95 -15.79
N ALA A 156 -12.68 -20.07 -15.22
CA ALA A 156 -12.37 -20.04 -13.79
C ALA A 156 -13.64 -19.84 -12.93
N ILE A 157 -14.59 -19.02 -13.38
CA ILE A 157 -15.88 -18.82 -12.71
C ILE A 157 -16.72 -20.11 -12.75
N LYS A 158 -16.80 -20.79 -13.90
CA LYS A 158 -17.49 -22.09 -14.04
C LYS A 158 -16.85 -23.15 -13.14
N GLU A 159 -15.53 -23.13 -13.05
CA GLU A 159 -14.73 -24.09 -12.30
C GLU A 159 -14.41 -23.66 -10.87
N LYS A 160 -15.03 -22.61 -10.32
CA LYS A 160 -14.72 -22.07 -8.98
C LYS A 160 -14.64 -23.10 -7.84
N LYS A 161 -15.33 -24.24 -7.98
CA LYS A 161 -15.26 -25.36 -7.03
C LYS A 161 -13.90 -26.08 -7.02
N SER A 162 -13.13 -26.05 -8.11
CA SER A 162 -11.75 -26.59 -8.20
C SER A 162 -10.73 -25.62 -7.59
N LEU A 163 -10.99 -24.32 -7.68
CA LEU A 163 -10.13 -23.22 -7.19
C LEU A 163 -10.20 -22.95 -5.68
N LYS A 164 -10.79 -23.86 -4.89
CA LYS A 164 -10.79 -23.72 -3.42
C LYS A 164 -9.35 -23.82 -2.91
N CYS A 165 -8.97 -22.94 -1.99
CA CYS A 165 -7.64 -22.91 -1.36
C CYS A 165 -7.12 -24.30 -0.96
N TRP A 166 -7.93 -25.11 -0.27
CA TRP A 166 -7.52 -26.47 0.13
C TRP A 166 -7.27 -27.42 -1.05
N LYS A 167 -7.98 -27.27 -2.18
CA LYS A 167 -7.77 -28.08 -3.38
C LYS A 167 -6.51 -27.65 -4.11
N LEU A 168 -6.28 -26.35 -4.23
CA LEU A 168 -5.04 -25.81 -4.81
C LEU A 168 -3.82 -26.30 -4.02
N LYS A 169 -3.88 -26.22 -2.69
CA LYS A 169 -2.83 -26.75 -1.81
C LYS A 169 -2.63 -28.27 -1.95
N LYS A 170 -3.72 -29.05 -1.99
CA LYS A 170 -3.65 -30.52 -1.98
C LYS A 170 -3.36 -31.14 -3.35
N ARG A 171 -3.84 -30.54 -4.43
CA ARG A 171 -3.84 -31.14 -5.79
C ARG A 171 -2.89 -30.46 -6.75
N ALA A 172 -2.66 -29.16 -6.58
CA ALA A 172 -1.75 -28.37 -7.41
C ALA A 172 -0.50 -27.95 -6.64
N HIS A 173 -0.32 -28.41 -5.39
CA HIS A 173 0.82 -28.09 -4.53
C HIS A 173 1.08 -26.59 -4.32
N ILE A 174 0.07 -25.75 -4.56
CA ILE A 174 0.17 -24.30 -4.40
C ILE A 174 0.34 -23.93 -2.93
N LYS A 175 1.35 -23.10 -2.66
CA LYS A 175 1.64 -22.46 -1.38
C LYS A 175 0.93 -21.10 -1.34
N PHE A 176 0.53 -20.69 -0.14
CA PHE A 176 -0.07 -19.37 0.08
C PHE A 176 0.86 -18.58 0.99
N LEU A 177 1.37 -17.45 0.50
CA LEU A 177 2.20 -16.55 1.30
C LEU A 177 1.43 -15.27 1.61
N PRO A 178 1.49 -14.76 2.85
CA PRO A 178 0.93 -13.46 3.17
C PRO A 178 1.71 -12.34 2.44
N THR A 179 1.02 -11.30 1.99
CA THR A 179 1.62 -10.04 1.54
C THR A 179 0.96 -8.84 2.22
N ASP A 180 1.75 -7.81 2.49
CA ASP A 180 1.31 -6.49 2.94
C ASP A 180 1.16 -5.49 1.78
N ASN A 181 1.51 -5.89 0.55
CA ASN A 181 1.30 -5.12 -0.66
C ASN A 181 0.02 -5.61 -1.36
N LEU A 182 -1.00 -4.76 -1.41
CA LEU A 182 -2.28 -5.04 -2.03
C LEU A 182 -2.15 -5.29 -3.54
N ALA A 183 -1.16 -4.69 -4.20
CA ALA A 183 -0.88 -4.89 -5.62
C ALA A 183 -0.49 -6.35 -5.94
N GLU A 184 0.12 -7.04 -4.99
CA GLU A 184 0.51 -8.45 -5.13
C GLU A 184 -0.63 -9.42 -4.77
N HIS A 185 -1.82 -8.93 -4.42
CA HIS A 185 -2.90 -9.82 -4.01
C HIS A 185 -3.32 -10.75 -5.15
N LEU A 186 -3.31 -12.06 -4.89
CA LEU A 186 -3.60 -13.13 -5.84
C LEU A 186 -2.56 -13.27 -6.96
N LEU A 187 -1.40 -12.63 -6.82
CA LEU A 187 -0.28 -12.85 -7.72
C LEU A 187 0.21 -14.30 -7.58
N TYR A 188 0.14 -15.05 -8.69
CA TYR A 188 0.66 -16.41 -8.77
C TYR A 188 2.05 -16.39 -9.38
N ASP A 189 2.99 -16.95 -8.62
CA ASP A 189 4.36 -17.21 -9.02
C ASP A 189 4.50 -18.68 -9.45
N PRO A 190 4.64 -18.96 -10.76
CA PRO A 190 4.76 -20.32 -11.27
C PRO A 190 6.13 -20.95 -10.98
N GLN A 191 7.14 -20.16 -10.61
CA GLN A 191 8.47 -20.70 -10.31
C GLN A 191 8.49 -21.42 -8.96
N ASP A 192 7.80 -20.85 -7.96
CA ASP A 192 7.78 -21.37 -6.59
C ASP A 192 6.46 -22.04 -6.18
N ASP A 193 5.49 -22.06 -7.10
CA ASP A 193 4.09 -22.44 -6.88
C ASP A 193 3.43 -21.65 -5.74
N VAL A 194 3.64 -20.34 -5.71
CA VAL A 194 3.18 -19.47 -4.64
C VAL A 194 2.06 -18.55 -5.12
N VAL A 195 0.98 -18.45 -4.36
CA VAL A 195 0.00 -17.36 -4.48
C VAL A 195 0.16 -16.42 -3.30
N ARG A 196 0.38 -15.13 -3.57
CA ARG A 196 0.44 -14.08 -2.55
C ARG A 196 -0.97 -13.66 -2.12
N ILE A 197 -1.22 -13.60 -0.81
CA ILE A 197 -2.54 -13.30 -0.23
C ILE A 197 -2.42 -12.08 0.68
N PHE A 198 -3.09 -11.00 0.31
CA PHE A 198 -3.21 -9.83 1.16
C PHE A 198 -4.03 -10.18 2.41
N HIS A 199 -3.44 -9.98 3.59
CA HIS A 199 -3.98 -10.51 4.84
C HIS A 199 -4.46 -9.44 5.82
N GLN A 200 -4.35 -8.16 5.50
CA GLN A 200 -4.85 -7.07 6.36
C GLN A 200 -6.36 -6.86 6.19
N THR A 201 -7.15 -7.84 6.61
CA THR A 201 -8.61 -7.83 6.37
C THR A 201 -9.35 -6.67 7.03
N ALA A 202 -8.86 -6.12 8.15
CA ALA A 202 -9.46 -4.96 8.79
C ALA A 202 -9.36 -3.70 7.92
N PHE A 203 -8.23 -3.52 7.24
CA PHE A 203 -8.02 -2.44 6.26
C PHE A 203 -9.03 -2.53 5.12
N LEU A 204 -9.20 -3.73 4.51
CA LEU A 204 -10.19 -3.93 3.45
C LEU A 204 -11.62 -3.68 3.93
N LYS A 205 -11.98 -4.22 5.10
CA LYS A 205 -13.32 -4.03 5.68
C LYS A 205 -13.62 -2.57 5.99
N ALA A 206 -12.62 -1.78 6.37
CA ALA A 206 -12.81 -0.36 6.60
C ALA A 206 -13.06 0.40 5.29
N HIS A 207 -12.25 0.17 4.25
CA HIS A 207 -12.47 0.79 2.94
C HIS A 207 -13.82 0.40 2.33
N LEU A 208 -14.24 -0.85 2.45
CA LEU A 208 -15.58 -1.28 2.03
C LEU A 208 -16.72 -0.57 2.77
N ARG A 209 -16.49 -0.15 4.02
CA ARG A 209 -17.48 0.64 4.78
C ARG A 209 -17.49 2.11 4.34
N LEU A 210 -16.31 2.69 4.12
CA LEU A 210 -16.16 4.05 3.62
C LEU A 210 -16.82 4.19 2.24
N SER A 211 -16.63 3.20 1.38
CA SER A 211 -17.18 3.17 0.02
C SER A 211 -18.62 2.65 -0.06
N ALA A 212 -19.26 2.27 1.05
CA ALA A 212 -20.55 1.56 1.02
C ALA A 212 -21.69 2.37 0.38
N LYS A 213 -21.58 3.70 0.37
CA LYS A 213 -22.55 4.61 -0.24
C LYS A 213 -22.15 5.07 -1.64
N MET A 214 -20.97 4.67 -2.12
CA MET A 214 -20.47 5.09 -3.43
C MET A 214 -20.96 4.16 -4.53
N PRO A 215 -21.31 4.69 -5.70
CA PRO A 215 -21.59 3.87 -6.87
C PRO A 215 -20.34 3.05 -7.24
N LEU A 216 -20.53 1.83 -7.73
CA LEU A 216 -19.42 1.03 -8.29
C LEU A 216 -18.73 1.70 -9.48
N SER A 217 -19.41 2.67 -10.11
CA SER A 217 -18.87 3.51 -11.18
C SER A 217 -18.11 4.74 -10.68
N CYS A 218 -17.81 4.84 -9.38
CA CYS A 218 -17.01 5.94 -8.86
C CYS A 218 -15.62 5.93 -9.50
N GLY A 219 -15.15 7.10 -9.93
CA GLY A 219 -13.83 7.23 -10.53
C GLY A 219 -12.71 6.95 -9.52
N LEU A 220 -11.51 6.69 -10.02
CA LEU A 220 -10.33 6.48 -9.19
C LEU A 220 -10.04 7.70 -8.30
N LYS A 221 -10.23 8.92 -8.84
CA LYS A 221 -10.03 10.18 -8.10
C LYS A 221 -10.88 10.25 -6.82
N ASP A 222 -12.17 9.97 -6.94
CA ASP A 222 -13.08 10.02 -5.78
C ASP A 222 -12.80 8.87 -4.82
N SER A 223 -12.37 7.72 -5.35
CA SER A 223 -12.02 6.56 -4.53
C SER A 223 -10.79 6.80 -3.66
N LEU A 224 -9.80 7.55 -4.16
CA LEU A 224 -8.57 7.91 -3.43
C LEU A 224 -8.77 8.99 -2.37
N ARG A 225 -9.87 9.74 -2.44
CA ARG A 225 -10.21 10.83 -1.50
C ARG A 225 -10.95 10.35 -0.24
N MET A 226 -11.31 9.06 -0.18
CA MET A 226 -11.92 8.42 1.01
C MET A 226 -10.90 8.24 2.12
#